data_AF-A0A925FV08-F1
#
_entry.id   AF-A0A925FV08-F1
#
_cell.length_a   1.000
_cell.length_b   1.000
_cell.length_c   1.000
_cell.angle_alpha   90.00
_cell.angle_beta   90.00
_cell.angle_gamma   90.00
#
_symmetry.space_group_name_H-M   'P 1'
#
loop_
_entity.id
_entity.type
_entity.pdbx_description
1 polymer ?
#
loop_
_entity_poly.entity_id
_entity_poly.type
_entity_poly.pdbx_seq_one_letter_code
_entity_poly.pdbx_strand_id
1 'polypeptide(L)'
;MINVSKWKETRKKGFLQFVIVNGILFFGVPMTIATAAIRFYFGSPGTDSWREYLVANGTWIGFILQALISGIVFGVFIWFITERSYRAAAKSNIETDEA
;
A
#
# COMPACT_ATOMS: atom_id res chain seq x y z
N MET A 1 -2.69 17.75 0.98
CA MET A 1 -1.48 18.57 1.20
C MET A 1 -0.33 17.67 1.60
N ILE A 2 0.75 17.63 0.82
CA ILE A 2 1.96 16.89 1.19
C ILE A 2 2.71 17.73 2.22
N ASN A 3 2.96 17.15 3.39
CA ASN A 3 3.78 17.79 4.40
C ASN A 3 5.27 17.57 4.03
N VAL A 4 5.89 18.60 3.47
CA VAL A 4 7.27 18.59 2.94
C VAL A 4 8.30 18.17 3.99
N SER A 5 8.15 18.61 5.25
CA SER A 5 9.07 18.24 6.33
C SER A 5 8.94 16.76 6.71
N LYS A 6 7.70 16.25 6.80
CA LYS A 6 7.46 14.81 7.03
C LYS A 6 8.01 13.96 5.89
N TRP A 7 7.77 14.34 4.63
CA TRP A 7 8.28 13.58 3.48
C TRP A 7 9.82 13.54 3.46
N LYS A 8 10.49 14.64 3.83
CA LYS A 8 11.95 14.70 3.94
C LYS A 8 12.50 13.71 4.96
N GLU A 9 11.85 13.56 6.12
CA GLU A 9 12.24 12.56 7.13
C GLU A 9 11.94 11.13 6.66
N THR A 10 10.77 10.90 6.06
CA THR A 10 10.39 9.58 5.51
C THR A 10 11.34 9.14 4.42
N ARG A 11 11.77 10.05 3.54
CA ARG A 11 12.73 9.76 2.47
C ARG A 11 14.10 9.34 3.00
N LYS A 12 14.56 9.91 4.12
CA LYS A 12 15.85 9.53 4.76
C LYS A 12 15.87 8.07 5.22
N LYS A 13 14.72 7.52 5.61
CA LYS A 13 14.57 6.10 6.01
C LYS A 13 14.67 5.14 4.81
N GLY A 14 14.61 5.67 3.59
CA GLY A 14 14.82 4.92 2.36
C GLY A 14 13.54 4.28 1.80
N PHE A 15 13.62 3.97 0.51
CA PHE A 15 12.52 3.43 -0.28
C PHE A 15 12.02 2.07 0.22
N LEU A 16 12.94 1.16 0.52
CA LEU A 16 12.58 -0.20 0.92
C LEU A 16 11.79 -0.23 2.24
N GLN A 17 12.22 0.55 3.23
CA GLN A 17 11.52 0.66 4.51
C GLN A 17 10.14 1.32 4.34
N PHE A 18 10.02 2.30 3.45
CA PHE A 18 8.72 2.90 3.12
C PHE A 18 7.76 1.88 2.50
N VAL A 19 8.21 1.11 1.51
CA VAL A 19 7.36 0.13 0.82
C VAL A 19 6.93 -0.99 1.77
N ILE A 20 7.83 -1.48 2.63
CA ILE A 20 7.49 -2.55 3.59
C ILE A 20 6.54 -2.04 4.68
N VAL A 21 6.84 -0.90 5.32
CA VAL A 21 6.06 -0.42 6.47
C VAL A 21 4.74 0.25 6.02
N ASN A 22 4.80 1.14 5.03
CA ASN A 22 3.62 1.91 4.61
C ASN A 22 2.86 1.25 3.46
N GLY A 23 3.53 0.49 2.59
CA GLY A 23 2.87 -0.22 1.49
C GLY A 23 2.25 -1.54 1.96
N ILE A 24 3.09 -2.45 2.46
CA ILE A 24 2.66 -3.80 2.81
C ILE A 24 1.85 -3.82 4.10
N LEU A 25 2.34 -3.21 5.18
CA LEU A 25 1.66 -3.28 6.48
C LEU A 25 0.35 -2.48 6.50
N PHE A 26 0.39 -1.25 5.97
CA PHE A 26 -0.76 -0.34 6.01
C PHE A 26 -1.77 -0.55 4.89
N PHE A 27 -1.36 -1.07 3.73
CA PHE A 27 -2.25 -1.22 2.57
C PHE A 27 -2.46 -2.68 2.17
N GLY A 28 -1.43 -3.52 2.25
CA GLY A 28 -1.54 -4.94 1.96
C GLY A 28 -2.50 -5.67 2.90
N VAL A 29 -2.39 -5.45 4.22
CA VAL A 29 -3.23 -6.13 5.21
C VAL A 29 -4.72 -5.78 5.06
N PRO A 30 -5.14 -4.49 5.00
CA PRO A 30 -6.55 -4.16 4.82
C PRO A 30 -7.10 -4.65 3.48
N MET A 31 -6.30 -4.60 2.41
CA MET A 31 -6.74 -5.03 1.08
C MET A 31 -6.97 -6.54 1.01
N THR A 32 -6.14 -7.32 1.70
CA THR A 32 -6.32 -8.77 1.81
C THR A 32 -7.57 -9.13 2.60
N ILE A 33 -7.83 -8.42 3.70
CA ILE A 33 -9.08 -8.57 4.47
C ILE A 33 -10.29 -8.24 3.61
N ALA A 34 -10.25 -7.12 2.87
CA ALA A 34 -11.33 -6.72 1.98
C ALA A 34 -11.57 -7.75 0.86
N THR A 35 -10.50 -8.26 0.25
CA THR A 35 -10.60 -9.28 -0.82
C THR A 35 -11.15 -10.60 -0.28
N ALA A 36 -10.75 -11.00 0.93
CA ALA A 36 -11.29 -12.17 1.61
C ALA A 36 -12.79 -12.00 1.91
N ALA A 37 -13.21 -10.83 2.40
CA ALA A 37 -14.61 -10.51 2.61
C ALA A 37 -15.43 -10.55 1.32
N ILE A 38 -14.94 -9.91 0.25
CA ILE A 38 -15.63 -9.92 -1.05
C ILE A 38 -15.77 -11.36 -1.56
N ARG A 39 -14.71 -12.17 -1.50
CA ARG A 39 -14.80 -13.57 -1.93
C ARG A 39 -15.72 -14.41 -1.05
N PHE A 40 -15.78 -14.17 0.25
CA PHE A 40 -16.70 -14.86 1.14
C PHE A 40 -18.17 -14.52 0.85
N TYR A 41 -18.48 -13.24 0.61
CA TYR A 41 -19.87 -12.80 0.38
C TYR A 41 -20.35 -13.01 -1.07
N PHE A 42 -19.45 -13.00 -2.06
CA PHE A 42 -19.81 -13.05 -3.48
C PHE A 42 -19.29 -14.28 -4.23
N GLY A 43 -18.41 -15.09 -3.61
CA GLY A 43 -17.75 -16.22 -4.28
C GLY A 43 -18.34 -17.58 -3.89
N SER A 44 -19.21 -18.09 -4.77
CA SER A 44 -19.69 -19.49 -4.90
C SER A 44 -20.32 -20.17 -3.67
N PRO A 45 -21.47 -20.86 -3.82
CA PRO A 45 -22.17 -21.52 -2.73
C PRO A 45 -21.40 -22.78 -2.30
N GLY A 46 -20.96 -22.87 -1.04
CA GLY A 46 -20.35 -24.12 -0.54
C GLY A 46 -19.42 -24.00 0.67
N THR A 47 -19.11 -22.79 1.16
CA THR A 47 -18.43 -22.62 2.45
C THR A 47 -19.41 -21.99 3.44
N ASP A 48 -19.99 -22.81 4.31
CA ASP A 48 -20.97 -22.39 5.32
C ASP A 48 -20.31 -21.65 6.49
N SER A 49 -18.98 -21.69 6.58
CA SER A 49 -18.22 -21.03 7.64
C SER A 49 -16.92 -20.37 7.15
N TRP A 50 -16.57 -19.23 7.79
CA TRP A 50 -15.26 -18.57 7.63
C TRP A 50 -14.08 -19.51 7.88
N ARG A 51 -14.28 -20.51 8.74
CA ARG A 51 -13.24 -21.48 9.11
C ARG A 51 -12.93 -22.41 7.94
N GLU A 52 -13.94 -22.91 7.23
CA GLU A 52 -13.74 -23.73 6.03
C GLU A 52 -13.15 -22.91 4.89
N TYR A 53 -13.58 -21.66 4.72
CA TYR A 53 -13.05 -20.75 3.70
C TYR A 53 -11.53 -20.49 3.88
N LEU A 54 -11.09 -20.27 5.12
CA LEU A 54 -9.69 -20.02 5.44
C LEU A 54 -8.83 -21.29 5.45
N VAL A 55 -9.42 -22.45 5.77
CA VAL A 55 -8.73 -23.75 5.85
C VAL A 55 -8.71 -24.49 4.51
N ALA A 56 -9.58 -24.13 3.56
CA ALA A 56 -9.54 -24.64 2.19
C ALA A 56 -8.11 -24.53 1.63
N ASN A 57 -7.53 -25.69 1.30
CA ASN A 57 -6.10 -25.97 1.15
C ASN A 57 -5.33 -25.03 0.21
N GLY A 58 -4.97 -23.83 0.67
CA GLY A 58 -4.07 -22.91 -0.03
C GLY A 58 -4.53 -21.46 -0.15
N THR A 59 -5.73 -21.11 0.33
CA THR A 59 -6.25 -19.73 0.24
C THR A 59 -5.35 -18.72 0.98
N TRP A 60 -4.75 -19.13 2.10
CA TRP A 60 -3.85 -18.29 2.90
C TRP A 60 -2.55 -17.91 2.20
N ILE A 61 -1.98 -18.80 1.37
CA ILE A 61 -0.79 -18.49 0.55
C ILE A 61 -1.14 -17.44 -0.50
N GLY A 62 -2.30 -17.59 -1.14
CA GLY A 62 -2.82 -16.60 -2.09
C GLY A 62 -3.04 -15.24 -1.44
N PHE A 63 -3.56 -15.22 -0.21
CA PHE A 63 -3.74 -13.98 0.55
C PHE A 63 -2.43 -13.28 0.89
N ILE A 64 -1.41 -14.02 1.32
CA ILE A 64 -0.10 -13.46 1.63
C ILE A 64 0.56 -12.92 0.35
N LEU A 65 0.56 -13.70 -0.72
CA LEU A 65 1.13 -13.26 -2.00
C LEU A 65 0.40 -12.02 -2.54
N GLN A 66 -0.92 -11.98 -2.45
CA GLN A 66 -1.69 -10.82 -2.87
C GLN A 66 -1.45 -9.61 -1.98
N ALA A 67 -1.33 -9.77 -0.66
CA ALA A 67 -0.97 -8.69 0.27
C ALA A 67 0.39 -8.08 -0.08
N LEU A 68 1.39 -8.94 -0.35
CA LEU A 68 2.74 -8.53 -0.70
C LEU A 68 2.76 -7.81 -2.04
N ILE A 69 2.16 -8.39 -3.08
CA ILE A 69 2.16 -7.78 -4.43
C ILE A 69 1.41 -6.44 -4.41
N SER A 70 0.20 -6.40 -3.85
CA SER A 70 -0.59 -5.17 -3.79
C SER A 70 0.07 -4.11 -2.92
N GLY A 71 0.60 -4.50 -1.76
CA GLY A 71 1.33 -3.61 -0.86
C GLY A 71 2.60 -3.04 -1.46
N ILE A 72 3.37 -3.86 -2.20
CA ILE A 72 4.55 -3.40 -2.93
C ILE A 72 4.13 -2.41 -4.01
N VAL A 73 3.23 -2.80 -4.91
CA VAL A 73 2.79 -1.93 -6.03
C VAL A 73 2.26 -0.60 -5.50
N PHE A 74 1.43 -0.63 -4.46
CA PHE A 74 0.88 0.58 -3.87
C PHE A 74 1.95 1.45 -3.19
N GLY A 75 2.83 0.84 -2.39
CA GLY A 75 3.94 1.54 -1.75
C GLY A 75 4.87 2.21 -2.76
N VAL A 76 5.18 1.53 -3.86
CA VAL A 76 5.98 2.07 -4.96
C VAL A 76 5.25 3.24 -5.62
N PHE A 77 3.97 3.07 -5.96
CA PHE A 77 3.16 4.10 -6.61
C PHE A 77 3.08 5.39 -5.76
N ILE A 78 2.77 5.27 -4.48
CA ILE A 78 2.71 6.41 -3.55
C ILE A 78 4.08 7.07 -3.41
N TRP A 79 5.17 6.30 -3.36
CA TRP A 79 6.50 6.86 -3.30
C TRP A 79 6.79 7.77 -4.50
N PHE A 80 6.49 7.30 -5.71
CA PHE A 80 6.72 8.09 -6.93
C PHE A 80 5.83 9.33 -7.00
N ILE A 81 4.55 9.24 -6.64
CA ILE A 81 3.65 10.41 -6.61
C ILE A 81 4.15 11.45 -5.62
N THR A 82 4.53 11.01 -4.42
CA THR A 82 4.94 11.92 -3.35
C THR A 82 6.30 12.56 -3.66
N GLU A 83 7.23 11.80 -4.23
CA GLU A 83 8.53 12.31 -4.69
C GLU A 83 8.37 13.31 -5.85
N ARG A 84 7.48 13.04 -6.81
CA ARG A 84 7.19 13.97 -7.92
C ARG A 84 6.60 15.28 -7.39
N SER A 85 5.66 15.19 -6.46
CA SER A 85 5.01 16.36 -5.88
C SER A 85 5.97 17.16 -4.98
N TYR A 86 6.85 16.49 -4.25
CA TYR A 86 7.92 17.14 -3.48
C TYR A 86 8.87 17.92 -4.39
N ARG A 87 9.27 17.35 -5.54
CA ARG A 87 10.11 18.04 -6.53
C ARG A 87 9.41 19.24 -7.16
N ALA A 88 8.13 19.12 -7.46
CA ALA A 88 7.33 20.23 -7.97
C ALA A 88 7.25 21.38 -6.95
N ALA A 89 6.98 21.07 -5.68
CA ALA A 89 6.95 22.07 -4.60
C ALA A 89 8.32 22.70 -4.32
N ALA A 90 9.40 21.94 -4.44
CA ALA A 90 10.76 22.48 -4.31
C ALA A 90 11.10 23.45 -5.45
N LYS A 91 10.64 23.17 -6.68
CA LYS A 91 10.89 24.03 -7.84
C LYS A 91 10.10 25.35 -7.74
N SER A 92 8.85 25.30 -7.31
CA SER A 92 8.02 26.52 -7.17
C SER A 92 8.55 27.50 -6.13
N ASN A 93 9.13 26.99 -5.04
CA ASN A 93 9.72 27.87 -4.01
C ASN A 93 10.99 28.58 -4.48
N ILE A 94 11.71 28.01 -5.44
CA ILE A 94 12.91 28.63 -6.02
C ILE A 94 12.52 29.79 -6.96
N GLU A 95 11.46 29.61 -7.76
CA GLU A 95 10.96 30.68 -8.66
C GLU A 95 10.39 31.89 -7.89
N THR A 96 9.86 31.70 -6.68
CA THR A 96 9.38 32.82 -5.84
C THR A 96 10.48 33.56 -5.07
N ASP A 97 11.65 32.95 -4.86
CA ASP A 97 12.79 33.62 -4.22
C ASP A 97 13.63 34.42 -5.23
N GLU A 98 13.48 34.15 -6.54
CA GLU A 98 14.17 34.83 -7.64
C GLU A 98 13.34 35.95 -8.33
N ALA A 99 12.09 36.16 -7.90
CA ALA A 99 11.15 37.17 -8.45
C ALA A 99 10.89 38.32 -7.46
#